data_AF-A0A7S0F9P0-F1
#
_entry.id   AF-A0A7S0F9P0-F1
#
_cell.length_a   1.000
_cell.length_b   1.000
_cell.length_c   1.000
_cell.angle_alpha   90.00
_cell.angle_beta   90.00
_cell.angle_gamma   90.00
#
_symmetry.space_group_name_H-M   'P 1'
#
loop_
_entity.id
_entity.type
_entity.pdbx_description
1 polymer ?
#
loop_
_entity_poly.entity_id
_entity_poly.type
_entity_poly.pdbx_seq_one_letter_code
_entity_poly.pdbx_strand_id
1 'polypeptide(L)'
;EVFLDSDNVTRLDRLISIVAYECDNIVVLLTSQTLSRPWCAMEIAAAHMAGTNIVPVVCDDFHGVSDEFLVKLPSLWSDEEKAMMINGGVRVRDVHAAYLALRDAKPVQLKREGANV
;
A
#
# COMPACT_ATOMS: atom_id res chain seq x y z
N GLU A 1 11.85 13.12 -10.60
CA GLU A 1 12.68 12.34 -9.66
C GLU A 1 11.89 11.09 -9.26
N VAL A 2 12.55 9.98 -8.96
CA VAL A 2 11.86 8.72 -8.58
C VAL A 2 12.44 8.24 -7.26
N PHE A 3 11.57 8.10 -6.26
CA PHE A 3 11.91 7.51 -4.96
C PHE A 3 11.49 6.04 -4.97
N LEU A 4 12.42 5.14 -4.63
CA LEU A 4 12.15 3.72 -4.46
C LEU A 4 12.34 3.36 -2.99
N ASP A 5 11.29 2.91 -2.33
CA ASP A 5 11.41 2.34 -0.99
C ASP A 5 11.81 0.86 -1.07
N SER A 6 13.13 0.60 -1.02
CA SER A 6 13.67 -0.77 -0.91
C SER A 6 14.32 -1.06 0.44
N ASP A 7 14.75 -0.04 1.20
CA ASP A 7 15.86 -0.23 2.15
C ASP A 7 15.74 0.42 3.53
N ASN A 8 14.60 0.95 4.00
CA ASN A 8 14.60 1.46 5.39
C ASN A 8 13.26 1.45 6.15
N VAL A 9 12.92 0.26 6.66
CA VAL A 9 11.79 0.00 7.56
C VAL A 9 11.89 0.74 8.92
N THR A 10 13.05 1.31 9.25
CA THR A 10 13.29 1.93 10.57
C THR A 10 12.83 3.39 10.71
N ARG A 11 12.45 4.05 9.61
CA ARG A 11 12.05 5.48 9.59
C ARG A 11 10.68 5.70 8.95
N LEU A 12 9.68 5.08 9.56
CA LEU A 12 8.27 5.18 9.20
C LEU A 12 7.74 6.60 9.12
N ASP A 13 8.16 7.44 10.06
CA ASP A 13 7.87 8.86 10.10
C ASP A 13 8.25 9.56 8.80
N ARG A 14 9.44 9.24 8.28
CA ARG A 14 9.97 9.84 7.05
C ARG A 14 9.32 9.25 5.81
N LEU A 15 9.04 7.95 5.81
CA LEU A 15 8.40 7.29 4.67
C LEU A 15 6.99 7.86 4.44
N ILE A 16 6.22 7.99 5.51
CA ILE A 16 4.87 8.56 5.49
C ILE A 16 4.93 10.04 5.05
N SER A 17 5.88 10.82 5.55
CA SER A 17 6.00 12.23 5.15
C SER A 17 6.37 12.39 3.68
N ILE A 18 7.27 11.56 3.15
CA ILE A 18 7.66 11.61 1.74
C ILE A 18 6.45 11.28 0.86
N VAL A 19 5.75 10.17 1.14
CA VAL A 19 4.59 9.74 0.36
C VAL A 19 3.45 10.77 0.42
N ALA A 20 3.24 11.39 1.58
CA ALA A 20 2.15 12.35 1.79
C ALA A 20 2.44 13.76 1.24
N TYR A 21 3.69 14.23 1.29
CA TYR A 21 4.00 15.65 1.06
C TYR A 21 5.04 15.90 -0.04
N GLU A 22 5.82 14.89 -0.43
CA GLU A 22 6.93 15.06 -1.39
C GLU A 22 6.66 14.33 -2.72
N CYS A 23 5.65 13.44 -2.77
CA CYS A 23 5.28 12.69 -3.96
C CYS A 23 4.01 13.25 -4.61
N ASP A 24 4.06 13.55 -5.91
CA ASP A 24 2.85 13.83 -6.71
C ASP A 24 2.07 12.54 -7.04
N ASN A 25 2.80 11.43 -7.16
CA ASN A 25 2.26 10.12 -7.53
C ASN A 25 2.95 9.03 -6.71
N ILE A 26 2.19 7.99 -6.35
CA ILE A 26 2.71 6.73 -5.82
C ILE A 26 2.33 5.60 -6.76
N VAL A 27 3.33 4.82 -7.18
CA VAL A 27 3.13 3.63 -8.01
C VAL A 27 3.13 2.41 -7.10
N VAL A 28 1.99 1.72 -7.02
CA VAL A 28 1.83 0.56 -6.14
C VAL A 28 1.91 -0.71 -6.95
N LEU A 29 3.01 -1.46 -6.80
CA LEU A 29 3.15 -2.80 -7.39
C LEU A 29 2.30 -3.80 -6.61
N LEU A 30 1.14 -4.18 -7.16
CA LEU A 30 0.20 -5.10 -6.55
C LEU A 30 0.58 -6.54 -6.89
N THR A 31 1.17 -7.21 -5.90
CA THR A 31 1.45 -8.66 -5.86
C THR A 31 0.51 -9.33 -4.87
N SER A 32 0.53 -10.66 -4.79
CA SER A 32 -0.21 -11.44 -3.78
C SER A 32 0.09 -11.04 -2.33
N GLN A 33 1.24 -10.41 -2.06
CA GLN A 33 1.69 -10.04 -0.71
C GLN A 33 1.61 -8.54 -0.42
N THR A 34 1.44 -7.68 -1.44
CA THR A 34 1.56 -6.22 -1.25
C THR A 34 0.60 -5.71 -0.18
N LEU A 35 -0.66 -6.15 -0.23
CA LEU A 35 -1.69 -5.63 0.67
C LEU A 35 -1.65 -6.22 2.09
N SER A 36 -0.89 -7.29 2.31
CA SER A 36 -0.73 -7.91 3.64
C SER A 36 0.46 -7.38 4.41
N ARG A 37 1.39 -6.68 3.76
CA ARG A 37 2.53 -6.07 4.45
C ARG A 37 2.09 -4.77 5.14
N PRO A 38 2.29 -4.62 6.46
CA PRO A 38 1.83 -3.45 7.19
C PRO A 38 2.44 -2.15 6.67
N TRP A 39 3.70 -2.20 6.21
CA TRP A 39 4.41 -1.07 5.62
C TRP A 39 3.72 -0.54 4.36
N CYS A 40 3.44 -1.43 3.40
CA CYS A 40 2.71 -1.06 2.18
C CYS A 40 1.31 -0.54 2.52
N ALA A 41 0.64 -1.15 3.49
CA ALA A 41 -0.68 -0.69 3.96
C ALA A 41 -0.63 0.75 4.49
N MET A 42 0.40 1.09 5.26
CA MET A 42 0.60 2.43 5.79
C MET A 42 0.90 3.45 4.69
N GLU A 43 1.77 3.12 3.73
CA GLU A 43 2.10 4.02 2.61
C GLU A 43 0.89 4.31 1.74
N ILE A 44 0.12 3.28 1.38
CA ILE A 44 -1.11 3.42 0.58
C ILE A 44 -2.14 4.25 1.34
N ALA A 45 -2.30 4.02 2.65
CA ALA A 45 -3.21 4.80 3.48
C ALA A 45 -2.78 6.28 3.58
N ALA A 46 -1.49 6.54 3.81
CA ALA A 46 -0.93 7.89 3.88
C ALA A 46 -1.12 8.65 2.57
N ALA A 47 -0.80 8.02 1.43
CA ALA A 47 -1.04 8.58 0.10
C ALA A 47 -2.52 8.92 -0.11
N HIS A 48 -3.42 8.00 0.25
CA HIS A 48 -4.85 8.21 0.11
C HIS A 48 -5.34 9.38 0.98
N MET A 49 -4.90 9.46 2.23
CA MET A 49 -5.26 10.54 3.16
C MET A 49 -4.73 11.91 2.69
N ALA A 50 -3.55 11.94 2.06
CA ALA A 50 -2.94 13.15 1.53
C ALA A 50 -3.52 13.58 0.18
N GLY A 51 -4.30 12.72 -0.49
CA GLY A 51 -4.79 12.97 -1.85
C GLY A 51 -3.72 12.77 -2.93
N THR A 52 -2.60 12.12 -2.61
CA THR A 52 -1.57 11.74 -3.57
C THR A 52 -2.16 10.80 -4.61
N ASN A 53 -1.85 11.01 -5.90
CA ASN A 53 -2.37 10.16 -6.96
C ASN A 53 -1.78 8.73 -6.86
N ILE A 54 -2.63 7.74 -6.62
CA ILE A 54 -2.23 6.33 -6.52
C ILE A 54 -2.40 5.67 -7.90
N VAL A 55 -1.31 5.15 -8.44
CA VAL A 55 -1.28 4.40 -9.70
C VAL A 55 -1.08 2.91 -9.41
N PRO A 56 -2.16 2.10 -9.40
CA PRO A 56 -2.04 0.67 -9.16
C PRO A 56 -1.44 -0.02 -10.38
N VAL A 57 -0.41 -0.83 -10.15
CA VAL A 57 0.23 -1.66 -11.16
C VAL A 57 0.04 -3.12 -10.77
N VAL A 58 -0.81 -3.83 -11.50
CA VAL A 58 -1.21 -5.21 -11.18
C VAL A 58 -0.22 -6.21 -11.75
N CYS A 59 0.29 -7.10 -10.90
CA CYS A 59 1.07 -8.27 -11.26
C CYS A 59 0.17 -9.51 -11.45
N ASP A 60 0.69 -10.53 -12.14
CA ASP A 60 -0.06 -11.75 -12.48
C ASP A 60 -0.59 -12.52 -11.27
N ASP A 61 0.04 -12.39 -10.10
CA ASP A 61 -0.32 -13.06 -8.85
C ASP A 61 -1.28 -12.25 -7.96
N PHE A 62 -1.75 -11.09 -8.42
CA PHE A 62 -2.69 -10.28 -7.66
C PHE A 62 -4.14 -10.56 -8.05
N HIS A 63 -4.94 -10.97 -7.06
CA HIS A 63 -6.33 -11.40 -7.27
C HIS A 63 -7.38 -10.33 -6.89
N GLY A 64 -6.96 -9.08 -6.67
CA GLY A 64 -7.84 -7.98 -6.31
C GLY A 64 -8.12 -7.84 -4.81
N VAL A 65 -8.87 -6.80 -4.48
CA VAL A 65 -9.33 -6.50 -3.11
C VAL A 65 -10.77 -7.02 -2.96
N SER A 66 -10.94 -8.24 -2.46
CA SER A 66 -12.27 -8.81 -2.26
C SER A 66 -12.94 -8.30 -0.99
N ASP A 67 -14.26 -8.39 -0.91
CA ASP A 67 -14.99 -8.04 0.31
C ASP A 67 -14.58 -8.94 1.49
N GLU A 68 -14.32 -10.23 1.24
CA GLU A 68 -13.83 -11.15 2.26
C GLU A 68 -12.43 -10.76 2.79
N PHE A 69 -11.57 -10.22 1.91
CA PHE A 69 -10.27 -9.70 2.33
C PHE A 69 -10.43 -8.46 3.22
N LEU A 70 -11.31 -7.52 2.84
CA LEU A 70 -11.59 -6.31 3.63
C LEU A 70 -12.16 -6.63 5.01
N VAL A 71 -13.05 -7.62 5.12
CA VAL A 71 -13.59 -8.09 6.41
C VAL A 71 -12.47 -8.63 7.32
N LYS A 72 -11.47 -9.30 6.75
CA LYS A 72 -10.34 -9.87 7.50
C LYS A 72 -9.22 -8.87 7.80
N LEU A 73 -9.24 -7.69 7.19
CA LEU A 73 -8.19 -6.68 7.31
C LEU A 73 -7.79 -6.37 8.77
N PRO A 74 -8.72 -6.22 9.75
CA PRO A 74 -8.34 -5.93 11.14
C PRO A 74 -7.57 -7.07 11.84
N SER A 75 -7.63 -8.29 11.29
CA SER A 75 -6.94 -9.48 11.81
C SER A 75 -5.62 -9.78 11.09
N LEU A 76 -5.26 -9.00 10.08
CA LEU A 76 -4.12 -9.28 9.20
C LEU A 76 -2.77 -9.03 9.89
N TRP A 77 -2.75 -8.13 10.86
CA TRP A 77 -1.55 -7.68 11.56
C TRP A 77 -1.63 -7.98 13.05
N SER A 78 -0.48 -8.20 13.69
CA SER A 78 -0.36 -8.33 15.13
C SER A 78 -0.71 -7.03 15.85
N ASP A 79 -0.91 -7.08 17.17
CA ASP A 79 -1.20 -5.87 17.94
C ASP A 79 0.02 -4.94 18.03
N GLU A 80 1.24 -5.49 18.01
CA GLU A 80 2.48 -4.72 17.89
C GLU A 80 2.57 -3.98 16.54
N GLU A 81 2.23 -4.66 15.44
CA GLU A 81 2.18 -4.04 14.12
C GLU A 81 1.13 -2.93 14.06
N LYS A 82 -0.08 -3.15 14.60
CA LYS A 82 -1.11 -2.11 14.69
C LYS A 82 -0.66 -0.92 15.56
N ALA A 83 0.00 -1.18 16.68
CA ALA A 83 0.54 -0.11 17.53
C ALA A 83 1.58 0.72 16.78
N MET A 84 2.45 0.06 16.01
CA MET A 84 3.41 0.72 15.13
C MET A 84 2.71 1.57 14.06
N MET A 85 1.65 1.06 13.42
CA MET A 85 0.87 1.83 12.43
C MET A 85 0.25 3.09 13.06
N ILE A 86 -0.33 2.94 14.25
CA ILE A 86 -0.93 4.05 15.00
C ILE A 86 0.12 5.10 15.35
N ASN A 87 1.33 4.69 15.75
CA ASN A 87 2.44 5.61 16.01
C ASN A 87 2.90 6.34 14.75
N GLY A 88 2.77 5.71 13.57
CA GLY A 88 2.95 6.35 12.27
C GLY A 88 1.76 7.22 11.82
N GLY A 89 0.70 7.33 12.60
CA GLY A 89 -0.48 8.13 12.28
C GLY A 89 -1.53 7.43 11.41
N VAL A 90 -1.38 6.13 11.14
CA VAL A 90 -2.31 5.34 10.33
C VAL A 90 -3.08 4.35 11.20
N ARG A 91 -4.41 4.33 11.10
CA ARG A 91 -5.27 3.32 11.74
C ARG A 91 -5.78 2.33 10.70
N VAL A 92 -6.20 1.15 11.15
CA VAL A 92 -6.79 0.10 10.28
C VAL A 92 -7.97 0.64 9.44
N ARG A 93 -8.79 1.54 9.99
CA ARG A 93 -9.90 2.15 9.23
C ARG A 93 -9.42 3.01 8.06
N ASP A 94 -8.24 3.62 8.18
CA ASP A 94 -7.67 4.49 7.14
C ASP A 94 -7.13 3.60 6.01
N VAL A 95 -6.49 2.47 6.36
CA VAL A 95 -6.12 1.43 5.38
C VAL A 95 -7.34 0.85 4.68
N HIS A 96 -8.41 0.56 5.42
CA HIS A 96 -9.65 0.03 4.83
C HIS A 96 -10.22 0.99 3.77
N ALA A 97 -10.29 2.30 4.08
CA ALA A 97 -10.73 3.31 3.13
C ALA A 97 -9.81 3.38 1.89
N ALA A 98 -8.50 3.34 2.11
CA ALA A 98 -7.52 3.37 1.03
C ALA A 98 -7.59 2.14 0.12
N TYR A 99 -7.81 0.95 0.68
CA TYR A 99 -7.95 -0.29 -0.11
C TYR A 99 -9.26 -0.34 -0.90
N LEU A 100 -10.35 0.24 -0.37
CA LEU A 100 -11.57 0.46 -1.16
C LEU A 100 -11.30 1.39 -2.35
N ALA A 101 -10.65 2.53 -2.13
CA ALA A 101 -10.30 3.45 -3.21
C ALA A 101 -9.36 2.81 -4.25
N LEU A 102 -8.41 2.00 -3.78
CA LEU A 102 -7.47 1.25 -4.63
C LEU A 102 -8.18 0.20 -5.49
N ARG A 103 -9.21 -0.46 -4.95
CA ARG A 103 -10.04 -1.42 -5.69
C ARG A 103 -10.74 -0.77 -6.88
N ASP A 104 -11.22 0.45 -6.69
CA ASP A 104 -12.01 1.17 -7.69
C ASP A 104 -11.14 1.98 -8.67
N ALA A 105 -9.85 2.11 -8.38
CA ALA A 105 -8.88 2.80 -9.23
C ALA A 105 -8.57 2.01 -10.51
N LYS A 106 -8.35 2.72 -11.63
CA LYS A 106 -8.00 2.10 -12.91
C LYS A 106 -6.56 1.56 -12.86
N PRO A 107 -6.34 0.23 -12.97
CA PRO A 107 -5.00 -0.33 -12.89
C PRO A 107 -4.26 -0.30 -14.23
N VAL A 108 -2.94 -0.26 -14.12
CA VAL A 108 -1.99 -0.59 -15.20
C VAL A 108 -1.59 -2.05 -15.03
N GLN A 109 -1.60 -2.84 -16.10
CA GLN A 109 -1.18 -4.24 -16.05
C GLN A 109 0.32 -4.35 -16.30
N LEU A 110 1.05 -5.01 -15.40
CA LEU A 110 2.47 -5.31 -15.58
C LEU A 110 2.64 -6.65 -16.27
N LYS A 111 2.90 -6.61 -17.58
CA LYS A 111 3.27 -7.81 -18.34
C LYS A 111 4.72 -8.19 -18.01
N ARG A 112 4.93 -9.29 -17.28
CA ARG A 112 6.28 -9.83 -17.01
C ARG A 112 6.79 -10.59 -18.24
N GLU A 113 7.28 -9.88 -19.25
CA GLU A 113 8.04 -10.53 -20.33
C GLU A 113 9.46 -10.82 -19.83
N GLY A 114 9.76 -12.09 -19.53
CA GLY A 114 11.10 -12.52 -19.09
C GLY A 114 11.17 -13.68 -18.08
N ALA A 115 10.03 -14.20 -17.60
CA ALA A 115 10.01 -15.34 -16.66
C ALA A 115 10.19 -16.73 -17.34
N ASN A 116 10.48 -16.76 -18.65
CA ASN A 116 10.90 -17.96 -19.36
C ASN A 116 12.41 -17.88 -19.62
N VAL A 117 13.21 -18.22 -18.62
CA VAL A 117 14.63 -18.58 -18.73
C VAL A 117 14.90 -19.81 -17.90
#